data_AF-A0A950D385-F1
#
_entry.id   AF-A0A950D385-F1
#
_cell.length_a   1.000
_cell.length_b   1.000
_cell.length_c   1.000
_cell.angle_alpha   90.00
_cell.angle_beta   90.00
_cell.angle_gamma   90.00
#
_symmetry.space_group_name_H-M   'P 1'
#
loop_
_entity.id
_entity.type
_entity.pdbx_description
1 polymer ?
#
loop_
_entity_poly.entity_id
_entity_poly.type
_entity_poly.pdbx_seq_one_letter_code
_entity_poly.pdbx_strand_id
1 'polypeptide(L)'
;MVASVLFGLAEIESEFRSRYAARAGIDCTNEQVIILFRLRQCCYIGEAKSHLQHLLTAVAINMVRLSDWWVRTPLSRTRCSRFAALQPAA
;
A
#
# COMPACT_ATOMS: atom_id res chain seq x y z
N MET A 1 27.67 23.21 -10.67
CA MET A 1 27.25 22.06 -11.50
C MET A 1 26.88 20.85 -10.64
N VAL A 2 27.69 20.41 -9.67
CA VAL A 2 27.36 19.29 -8.76
C VAL A 2 26.15 19.58 -7.84
N ALA A 3 26.03 20.80 -7.31
CA ALA A 3 24.90 21.20 -6.46
C ALA A 3 23.54 21.24 -7.20
N SER A 4 23.54 21.56 -8.51
CA SER A 4 22.31 21.62 -9.32
C SER A 4 21.74 20.23 -9.64
N VAL A 5 22.59 19.21 -9.77
CA VAL A 5 22.17 17.82 -10.02
C VAL A 5 21.59 17.18 -8.75
N LEU A 6 22.18 17.45 -7.58
CA LEU A 6 21.65 16.97 -6.30
C LEU A 6 20.31 17.61 -5.95
N PHE A 7 20.15 18.92 -6.19
CA PHE A 7 18.88 19.61 -5.99
C PHE A 7 17.79 19.07 -6.94
N GLY A 8 18.14 18.85 -8.21
CA GLY A 8 17.22 18.28 -9.20
C GLY A 8 16.77 16.85 -8.87
N LEU A 9 17.64 16.00 -8.31
CA LEU A 9 17.27 14.63 -7.91
C LEU A 9 16.33 14.60 -6.69
N ALA A 10 16.52 15.51 -5.72
CA ALA A 10 15.62 15.64 -4.58
C ALA A 10 14.24 16.19 -4.99
N GLU A 11 14.21 17.10 -5.96
CA GLU A 11 12.97 17.64 -6.51
C GLU A 11 12.20 16.57 -7.30
N ILE A 12 12.90 15.76 -8.11
CA ILE A 12 12.34 14.56 -8.77
C ILE A 12 11.76 13.59 -7.74
N GLU A 13 12.43 13.36 -6.61
CA GLU A 13 11.91 12.50 -5.54
C GLU A 13 10.61 13.06 -4.94
N SER A 14 10.54 14.36 -4.69
CA SER A 14 9.34 15.01 -4.13
C SER A 14 8.16 15.03 -5.10
N GLU A 15 8.42 15.32 -6.38
CA GLU A 15 7.40 15.31 -7.44
C GLU A 15 6.91 13.89 -7.69
N PHE A 16 7.82 12.92 -7.74
CA PHE A 16 7.49 11.50 -7.87
C PHE A 16 6.65 11.01 -6.69
N ARG A 17 7.03 11.32 -5.44
CA ARG A 17 6.26 10.95 -4.25
C ARG A 17 4.86 11.57 -4.28
N SER A 18 4.74 12.84 -4.67
CA SER A 18 3.45 13.51 -4.80
C SER A 18 2.56 12.82 -5.84
N ARG A 19 3.10 12.52 -7.03
CA ARG A 19 2.37 11.81 -8.09
C ARG A 19 2.06 10.36 -7.73
N TYR A 20 2.93 9.70 -6.98
CA TYR A 20 2.78 8.30 -6.57
C TYR A 20 1.89 8.13 -5.33
N ALA A 21 1.66 9.17 -4.52
CA ALA A 21 0.86 9.08 -3.29
C ALA A 21 -0.54 8.49 -3.50
N ALA A 22 -1.21 8.88 -4.60
CA ALA A 22 -2.51 8.32 -4.96
C ALA A 22 -2.44 6.81 -5.25
N ARG A 23 -1.35 6.36 -5.90
CA ARG A 23 -1.12 4.94 -6.21
C ARG A 23 -0.71 4.14 -4.98
N ALA A 24 0.13 4.70 -4.13
CA ALA A 24 0.59 4.08 -2.89
C ALA A 24 -0.57 3.66 -1.96
N GLY A 25 -1.64 4.47 -1.90
CA GLY A 25 -2.85 4.10 -1.14
C GLY A 25 -3.58 2.87 -1.70
N ILE A 26 -3.63 2.74 -3.03
CA ILE A 26 -4.23 1.59 -3.72
C ILE A 26 -3.38 0.33 -3.47
N ASP A 27 -2.06 0.44 -3.64
CA ASP A 27 -1.13 -0.67 -3.46
C ASP A 27 -1.15 -1.17 -2.00
N CYS A 28 -1.18 -0.25 -1.03
CA CYS A 28 -1.32 -0.58 0.39
C CYS A 28 -2.64 -1.32 0.69
N THR A 29 -3.73 -0.94 0.04
CA THR A 29 -5.01 -1.63 0.20
C THR A 29 -4.92 -3.03 -0.39
N ASN A 30 -4.39 -3.17 -1.60
CA ASN A 30 -4.21 -4.46 -2.28
C ASN A 30 -3.35 -5.44 -1.45
N GLU A 31 -2.26 -4.97 -0.85
CA GLU A 31 -1.41 -5.77 0.03
C GLU A 31 -2.18 -6.26 1.26
N GLN A 32 -2.95 -5.39 1.93
CA GLN A 32 -3.80 -5.78 3.05
C GLN A 32 -4.78 -6.87 2.65
N VAL A 33 -5.40 -6.75 1.47
CA VAL A 33 -6.38 -7.74 1.03
C VAL A 33 -5.75 -9.10 0.76
N ILE A 34 -4.58 -9.10 0.12
CA ILE A 34 -3.86 -10.33 -0.20
C ILE A 34 -3.40 -11.05 1.07
N ILE A 35 -2.88 -10.31 2.06
CA ILE A 35 -2.29 -10.86 3.29
C ILE A 35 -3.39 -11.27 4.28
N LEU A 36 -4.37 -10.41 4.55
CA LEU A 36 -5.38 -10.65 5.59
C LEU A 36 -6.53 -11.53 5.11
N PHE A 37 -6.93 -11.39 3.84
CA PHE A 37 -8.14 -12.03 3.31
C PHE A 37 -7.85 -13.11 2.25
N ARG A 38 -6.58 -13.51 2.09
CA ARG A 38 -6.12 -14.62 1.23
C ARG A 38 -6.71 -14.54 -0.19
N LEU A 39 -6.83 -13.34 -0.74
CA LEU A 39 -7.46 -13.07 -2.03
C LEU A 39 -6.93 -13.94 -3.19
N ARG A 40 -5.65 -14.32 -3.13
CA ARG A 40 -4.98 -15.17 -4.14
C ARG A 40 -5.41 -16.63 -4.13
N GLN A 41 -6.18 -17.06 -3.14
CA GLN A 41 -6.62 -18.44 -2.96
C GLN A 41 -8.12 -18.61 -3.19
N CYS A 42 -8.75 -17.63 -3.86
CA CYS A 42 -10.11 -17.78 -4.35
C CYS A 42 -10.13 -18.93 -5.38
N CYS A 43 -10.47 -20.15 -4.94
CA CYS A 43 -10.66 -21.26 -5.85
C CYS A 43 -11.81 -20.90 -6.79
N TYR A 44 -11.51 -20.81 -8.09
CA TYR A 44 -12.49 -20.55 -9.15
C TYR A 44 -13.42 -21.76 -9.29
N ILE A 45 -14.35 -21.90 -8.35
CA ILE A 45 -15.36 -22.97 -8.30
C ILE A 45 -16.64 -22.49 -9.01
N GLY A 46 -16.78 -21.18 -9.25
CA GLY A 46 -17.85 -20.55 -10.01
C GLY A 46 -17.90 -19.04 -9.80
N GLU A 47 -18.42 -18.30 -10.77
CA GLU A 47 -18.48 -16.82 -10.75
C GLU A 47 -19.22 -16.28 -9.52
N ALA A 48 -20.36 -16.86 -9.18
CA ALA A 48 -21.16 -16.45 -8.03
C ALA A 48 -20.39 -16.54 -6.70
N LYS A 49 -19.57 -17.59 -6.53
CA LYS A 49 -18.78 -17.80 -5.31
C LYS A 49 -17.61 -16.82 -5.23
N SER A 50 -16.93 -16.57 -6.36
CA SER A 50 -15.88 -15.56 -6.45
C SER A 50 -16.43 -14.16 -6.20
N HIS A 51 -17.61 -13.83 -6.74
CA HIS A 51 -18.28 -12.55 -6.52
C HIS A 51 -18.63 -12.34 -5.04
N LEU A 52 -19.22 -13.36 -4.39
CA LEU A 52 -19.49 -13.29 -2.95
C LEU A 52 -18.22 -13.12 -2.12
N GLN A 53 -17.13 -13.82 -2.47
CA GLN A 53 -15.84 -13.65 -1.79
C GLN A 53 -15.32 -12.21 -1.95
N HIS A 54 -15.40 -11.62 -3.14
CA HIS A 54 -15.00 -10.23 -3.37
C HIS A 54 -15.83 -9.24 -2.53
N LEU A 55 -17.15 -9.41 -2.48
CA LEU A 55 -18.02 -8.56 -1.67
C LEU A 55 -17.71 -8.66 -0.18
N LEU A 56 -17.61 -9.87 0.36
CA LEU A 56 -17.27 -10.10 1.76
C LEU A 56 -15.89 -9.52 2.09
N THR A 57 -14.94 -9.65 1.18
CA THR A 57 -13.58 -9.09 1.33
C THR A 57 -13.61 -7.56 1.35
N ALA A 58 -14.37 -6.93 0.45
CA ALA A 58 -14.55 -5.48 0.42
C ALA A 58 -15.18 -4.96 1.72
N VAL A 59 -16.19 -5.66 2.25
CA VAL A 59 -16.81 -5.31 3.55
C VAL A 59 -15.80 -5.45 4.68
N ALA A 60 -15.05 -6.54 4.72
CA ALA A 60 -14.09 -6.80 5.79
C ALA A 60 -12.97 -5.75 5.86
N ILE A 61 -12.43 -5.32 4.71
CA ILE A 61 -11.44 -4.22 4.65
C ILE A 61 -12.01 -2.93 5.22
N ASN A 62 -13.25 -2.58 4.85
CA ASN A 62 -13.88 -1.37 5.37
C ASN A 62 -14.09 -1.44 6.88
N MET A 63 -14.47 -2.62 7.42
CA MET A 63 -14.57 -2.82 8.87
C MET A 63 -13.23 -2.67 9.58
N VAL A 64 -12.15 -3.27 9.07
CA VAL A 64 -10.80 -3.14 9.65
C VAL A 64 -10.35 -1.67 9.67
N ARG A 65 -10.57 -0.94 8.57
CA ARG A 65 -10.23 0.49 8.51
C ARG A 65 -11.06 1.32 9.47
N LEU A 66 -12.35 1.00 9.63
CA LEU A 66 -13.21 1.67 10.60
C LEU A 66 -12.76 1.40 12.04
N SER A 67 -12.37 0.16 12.37
CA SER A 67 -11.83 -0.16 13.69
C SER A 67 -10.51 0.54 13.96
N ASP A 68 -9.60 0.60 12.98
CA ASP A 68 -8.33 1.31 13.12
C ASP A 68 -8.54 2.82 13.31
N TRP A 69 -9.50 3.39 12.59
CA TRP A 69 -9.89 4.79 12.76
C TRP A 69 -10.47 5.05 14.15
N TRP A 70 -11.34 4.16 14.65
CA TRP A 70 -11.95 4.29 15.97
C TRP A 70 -10.91 4.25 17.11
N VAL A 71 -9.93 3.35 17.00
CA VAL A 71 -8.85 3.18 17.97
C VAL A 71 -7.73 4.22 17.78
N ARG A 72 -7.83 5.07 16.74
CA ARG A 72 -6.78 6.02 16.32
C ARG A 72 -5.44 5.31 16.12
N THR A 73 -5.48 4.09 15.61
CA THR A 73 -4.28 3.31 15.30
C THR A 73 -3.46 4.10 14.28
N PRO A 74 -2.17 4.40 14.58
CA PRO A 74 -1.33 5.11 13.62
C PRO A 74 -1.13 4.25 12.38
N LEU A 75 -1.03 4.90 11.21
CA LEU A 75 -0.72 4.23 9.96
C LEU A 75 0.54 3.38 10.12
N SER A 76 0.46 2.12 9.69
CA SER A 76 1.58 1.19 9.66
C SER A 76 2.78 1.85 8.97
N ARG A 77 3.96 1.82 9.60
CA ARG A 77 5.19 2.28 8.97
C ARG A 77 5.53 1.37 7.81
N THR A 78 5.80 1.96 6.64
CA THR A 78 6.28 1.22 5.47
C THR A 78 7.51 0.41 5.88
N ARG A 79 7.47 -0.91 5.67
CA ARG A 79 8.59 -1.78 5.96
C ARG A 79 9.77 -1.38 5.07
N CYS A 80 10.84 -0.86 5.65
CA CYS A 80 12.10 -0.67 4.92
C CYS A 80 12.66 -2.03 4.51
N SER A 81 12.79 -2.26 3.20
CA SER A 81 13.46 -3.45 2.68
C SER A 81 14.95 -3.42 3.01
N ARG A 82 15.60 -4.59 3.03
CA ARG A 82 17.05 -4.69 3.30
C ARG A 82 17.89 -3.90 2.30
N PHE A 83 17.39 -3.76 1.07
CA PHE A 83 18.00 -2.93 0.03
C PHE A 83 17.80 -1.43 0.29
N ALA A 84 16.60 -1.01 0.72
CA ALA A 84 16.34 0.38 1.10
C ALA A 84 17.23 0.84 2.27
N ALA A 85 17.56 -0.07 3.19
CA ALA A 85 18.48 0.20 4.30
C ALA A 85 19.94 0.46 3.86
N LEU A 86 20.29 0.18 2.59
CA LEU A 86 21.60 0.47 2.02
C LEU A 86 21.68 1.85 1.37
N GLN A 87 20.61 2.66 1.42
CA GLN A 87 20.70 4.03 0.93
C GLN A 87 21.78 4.79 1.70
N PRO A 88 22.72 5.47 1.01
CA PRO A 88 23.70 6.31 1.68
C PRO A 88 22.96 7.41 2.45
N ALA A 89 23.37 7.64 3.70
CA ALA A 89 22.88 8.77 4.48
C ALA A 89 23.19 10.07 3.72
N ALA A 90 22.18 10.93 3.61
CA ALA A 90 22.28 12.24 2.96
C ALA A 90 23.25 13.18 3.68
#